data_AF-A0A6P1BEC3-F1
#
_entry.id   AF-A0A6P1BEC3-F1
#
_cell.length_a   1.000
_cell.length_b   1.000
_cell.length_c   1.000
_cell.angle_alpha   90.00
_cell.angle_beta   90.00
_cell.angle_gamma   90.00
#
_symmetry.space_group_name_H-M   'P 1'
#
loop_
_entity.id
_entity.type
_entity.pdbx_description
1 polymer ?
#
loop_
_entity_poly.entity_id
_entity_poly.type
_entity_poly.pdbx_seq_one_letter_code
_entity_poly.pdbx_strand_id
1 'polypeptide(L)' 'MMTLPELAADALSKFLGEYMQRRFGSSQTQLVEMVPSIARIALECIGNSDALYHNVEHTMLVTLAGHAILRGRA' A
#
# COMPACT_ATOMS: atom_id res chain seq x y z
N MET A 1 -21.12 5.91 1.64
CA MET A 1 -21.02 4.52 2.16
C MET A 1 -19.60 4.09 1.87
N MET A 2 -18.80 3.80 2.89
CA MET A 2 -17.40 3.43 2.69
C MET A 2 -17.33 1.94 2.34
N THR A 3 -16.72 1.61 1.19
CA THR A 3 -16.61 0.23 0.71
C THR A 3 -15.39 -0.47 1.33
N LEU A 4 -15.38 -1.81 1.31
CA LEU A 4 -14.23 -2.58 1.80
C LEU A 4 -12.93 -2.24 1.04
N PRO A 5 -12.92 -2.11 -0.31
CA PRO A 5 -11.74 -1.66 -1.04
C PRO A 5 -11.25 -0.26 -0.63
N GLU A 6 -12.16 0.69 -0.38
CA GLU A 6 -11.79 2.03 0.07
C GLU A 6 -11.12 2.01 1.46
N LEU A 7 -11.67 1.24 2.41
CA LEU A 7 -11.07 1.03 3.73
C LEU A 7 -9.67 0.40 3.62
N ALA A 8 -9.53 -0.61 2.77
CA ALA A 8 -8.26 -1.27 2.50
C ALA A 8 -7.24 -0.30 1.89
N ALA A 9 -7.67 0.52 0.93
CA ALA A 9 -6.84 1.52 0.27
C ALA A 9 -6.31 2.56 1.27
N ASP A 10 -7.18 3.07 2.15
CA ASP A 10 -6.77 4.03 3.18
C ASP A 10 -5.83 3.42 4.21
N ALA A 11 -6.15 2.21 4.70
CA ALA A 11 -5.32 1.53 5.69
C ALA A 11 -3.92 1.21 5.15
N LEU A 12 -3.83 0.65 3.94
CA LEU A 12 -2.54 0.30 3.35
C LEU A 12 -1.71 1.54 3.02
N SER A 13 -2.33 2.57 2.45
CA SER A 13 -1.64 3.82 2.10
C SER A 13 -1.06 4.50 3.34
N LYS A 14 -1.84 4.57 4.42
CA LYS A 14 -1.36 5.10 5.71
C LYS A 14 -0.20 4.28 6.27
N PHE A 15 -0.35 2.95 6.31
CA PHE A 15 0.69 2.04 6.80
C PHE A 15 2.02 2.20 6.06
N LEU A 16 1.97 2.23 4.72
CA LEU A 16 3.16 2.41 3.90
C LEU A 16 3.75 3.81 4.04
N GLY A 17 2.91 4.85 4.16
CA GLY A 17 3.36 6.22 4.40
C GLY A 17 4.13 6.37 5.71
N GLU A 18 3.61 5.80 6.80
CA GLU A 18 4.30 5.78 8.09
C GLU A 18 5.63 5.02 8.03
N TYR A 19 5.71 3.95 7.24
CA TYR A 19 6.97 3.25 7.02
C TYR A 19 7.97 4.08 6.20
N MET A 20 7.53 4.67 5.09
CA MET A 20 8.40 5.47 4.22
C MET A 20 8.91 6.71 4.94
N GLN A 21 8.05 7.40 5.69
CA GLN A 21 8.44 8.54 6.51
C GLN A 21 9.49 8.15 7.56
N ARG A 22 9.31 7.02 8.26
CA ARG A 22 10.31 6.55 9.24
C ARG A 22 11.62 6.11 8.61
N ARG A 23 11.57 5.49 7.44
CA ARG A 23 12.75 4.87 6.82
C ARG A 23 13.58 5.83 5.97
N PHE A 24 12.93 6.80 5.34
CA PHE A 24 13.55 7.72 4.38
C PHE A 24 13.38 9.19 4.76
N GLY A 25 12.24 9.57 5.36
CA GLY A 25 11.99 10.95 5.78
C GLY A 25 12.34 11.98 4.69
N SER A 26 13.03 13.06 5.07
CA SER A 26 13.44 14.12 4.15
C SER A 26 14.55 13.72 3.17
N SER A 27 15.22 12.57 3.36
CA SER A 27 16.28 12.13 2.44
C SER A 27 15.73 11.68 1.09
N GLN A 28 14.47 11.25 1.03
CA GLN A 28 13.79 10.85 -0.21
C GLN A 28 12.30 11.26 -0.18
N THR A 29 12.04 12.57 -0.05
CA THR A 29 10.67 13.12 0.05
C THR A 29 9.74 12.64 -1.06
N GLN A 30 10.24 12.52 -2.30
CA GLN A 30 9.43 12.02 -3.41
C GLN A 30 8.89 10.61 -3.15
N LEU A 31 9.69 9.70 -2.59
CA LEU A 31 9.20 8.34 -2.27
C LEU A 31 8.18 8.36 -1.14
N VAL A 32 8.39 9.20 -0.13
CA VAL A 32 7.47 9.38 0.99
C VAL A 32 6.09 9.83 0.51
N GLU A 33 6.03 10.72 -0.49
CA GLU A 33 4.78 11.24 -1.05
C GLU A 33 4.14 10.28 -2.07
N MET A 34 4.94 9.64 -2.92
CA MET A 34 4.44 8.80 -4.01
C MET A 34 3.92 7.45 -3.54
N VAL A 35 4.62 6.77 -2.63
CA VAL A 35 4.29 5.38 -2.27
C VAL A 35 2.87 5.23 -1.70
N PRO A 36 2.40 6.06 -0.75
CA PRO A 36 1.02 6.00 -0.26
C PRO A 36 0.00 6.22 -1.38
N SER A 37 0.27 7.18 -2.26
CA SER A 37 -0.63 7.52 -3.37
C SER A 37 -0.74 6.36 -4.37
N ILE A 38 0.38 5.72 -4.71
CA ILE A 38 0.42 4.55 -5.59
C ILE A 38 -0.32 3.37 -4.96
N ALA A 39 -0.18 3.14 -3.66
CA ALA A 39 -0.90 2.06 -2.96
C ALA A 39 -2.42 2.26 -3.03
N ARG A 40 -2.90 3.49 -2.86
CA ARG A 40 -4.33 3.82 -3.00
C ARG A 40 -4.83 3.53 -4.41
N ILE A 41 -4.14 4.07 -5.43
CA ILE A 41 -4.50 3.89 -6.84
C ILE A 41 -4.51 2.41 -7.21
N ALA A 42 -3.51 1.64 -6.80
CA ALA A 42 -3.44 0.21 -7.08
C ALA A 42 -4.65 -0.55 -6.51
N LEU A 43 -5.05 -0.25 -5.26
CA LEU A 43 -6.19 -0.89 -4.63
C LEU A 43 -7.54 -0.45 -5.20
N GLU A 44 -7.67 0.80 -5.63
CA GLU A 44 -8.86 1.29 -6.36
C GLU A 44 -8.97 0.62 -7.73
N CYS A 45 -7.88 0.54 -8.48
CA CYS A 45 -7.87 -0.12 -9.79
C CYS A 45 -8.26 -1.59 -9.68
N ILE A 46 -7.65 -2.32 -8.74
CA ILE A 46 -7.91 -3.76 -8.62
C ILE A 46 -9.26 -4.06 -7.97
N GLY A 47 -9.71 -3.23 -7.03
CA GLY A 47 -11.05 -3.34 -6.42
C GLY A 47 -12.18 -3.06 -7.40
N ASN A 48 -11.91 -2.29 -8.46
CA ASN A 48 -12.86 -2.04 -9.55
C ASN A 48 -12.74 -3.04 -10.72
N SER A 49 -11.86 -4.04 -10.60
CA SER A 49 -11.68 -5.08 -11.62
C SER A 49 -12.49 -6.34 -11.32
N ASP A 50 -12.57 -7.26 -12.28
CA ASP A 50 -13.15 -8.60 -12.16
C ASP A 50 -12.09 -9.68 -11.88
N ALA A 51 -10.91 -9.29 -11.39
CA ALA A 51 -9.82 -10.21 -11.13
C ALA A 51 -10.18 -11.20 -10.01
N LEU A 52 -10.32 -12.48 -10.37
CA LEU A 52 -10.70 -13.55 -9.45
C LEU A 52 -9.64 -13.85 -8.37
N TYR A 53 -8.35 -13.73 -8.70
CA TYR A 53 -7.25 -14.09 -7.79
C TYR A 53 -6.35 -12.90 -7.43
N HIS A 54 -5.97 -12.10 -8.42
CA HIS A 54 -5.22 -10.86 -8.17
C HIS A 54 -6.17 -9.78 -7.67
N ASN A 55 -6.90 -10.02 -6.59
CA ASN A 55 -7.90 -9.11 -6.05
C ASN A 55 -7.27 -8.16 -5.01
N VAL A 56 -8.11 -7.42 -4.30
CA VAL A 56 -7.69 -6.50 -3.22
C VAL A 56 -6.91 -7.23 -2.14
N GLU A 57 -7.42 -8.37 -1.64
CA GLU A 57 -6.76 -9.11 -0.55
C GLU A 57 -5.38 -9.64 -0.98
N HIS A 58 -5.29 -10.22 -2.18
CA HIS A 58 -4.02 -10.74 -2.68
C HIS A 58 -3.00 -9.63 -2.91
N THR A 59 -3.43 -8.50 -3.49
CA THR A 59 -2.58 -7.33 -3.73
C THR A 59 -2.04 -6.74 -2.43
N MET A 60 -2.88 -6.66 -1.39
CA MET A 60 -2.45 -6.25 -0.06
C MET A 60 -1.44 -7.24 0.52
N LEU A 61 -1.73 -8.54 0.44
CA LEU A 61 -0.89 -9.59 1.02
C LEU A 61 0.54 -9.53 0.45
N VAL A 62 0.68 -9.48 -0.88
CA VAL A 62 2.00 -9.43 -1.52
C VAL A 62 2.75 -8.12 -1.22
N THR A 63 2.02 -7.01 -1.07
CA THR A 63 2.60 -5.72 -0.66
C THR A 63 3.16 -5.80 0.76
N LEU A 64 2.41 -6.39 1.70
CA LEU A 64 2.86 -6.57 3.09
C LEU A 64 4.03 -7.58 3.17
N ALA A 65 4.02 -8.62 2.36
CA ALA A 65 5.15 -9.56 2.26
C ALA A 65 6.41 -8.84 1.76
N GLY A 66 6.30 -8.04 0.70
CA GLY A 66 7.39 -7.21 0.20
C GLY A 66 7.91 -6.22 1.24
N HIS A 67 7.00 -5.54 1.96
CA HIS A 67 7.36 -4.69 3.09
C HIS A 67 8.15 -5.45 4.16
N ALA A 68 7.70 -6.65 4.57
CA ALA A 68 8.38 -7.44 5.57
C ALA A 68 9.79 -7.86 5.14
N ILE A 69 9.97 -8.21 3.86
CA ILE A 69 11.28 -8.50 3.27
C ILE A 69 12.19 -7.27 3.32
N LEU A 70 11.69 -6.10 2.90
CA LEU A 70 12.47 -4.85 2.85
C LEU A 70 12.81 -4.31 4.24
N ARG A 71 11.92 -4.50 5.22
CA ARG A 71 12.18 -4.15 6.61
C ARG A 71 13.31 -5.02 7.20
N GLY A 72 13.48 -6.23 6.69
CA GLY A 72 14.47 -7.18 7.19
C GLY A 72 14.19 -7.65 8.62
N ARG A 73 15.19 -8.23 9.26
CA ARG A 73 15.15 -8.57 10.69
C ARG A 73 15.57 -7.33 11.47
N ALA A 74 14.58 -6.61 12.00
CA ALA A 74 14.77 -5.52 12.96
C ALA A 74 14.39 -6.01 14.36
#